data_AF-A0A3N5L999-F1
#
_entry.id   AF-A0A3N5L999-F1
#
_cell.length_a   1.000
_cell.length_b   1.000
_cell.length_c   1.000
_cell.angle_alpha   90.00
_cell.angle_beta   90.00
_cell.angle_gamma   90.00
#
_symmetry.space_group_name_H-M   'P 1'
#
loop_
_entity.id
_entity.type
_entity.pdbx_description
1 polymer ?
#
loop_
_entity_poly.entity_id
_entity_poly.type
_entity_poly.pdbx_seq_one_letter_code
_entity_poly.pdbx_strand_id
1 'polypeptide(L)'
;MFTSSKRLAVRVCFALVLFTLPLYVQPGTQKSSPAERQQYYRSNYTKYEHMIPMRDGVRLFTVVYAPKDASQAYPILLQRTPYSVAPYGIDNYEEPPA
;
A
#
# COMPACT_ATOMS: atom_id res chain seq x y z
N MET A 1 -38.98 -8.09 45.91
CA MET A 1 -38.80 -9.51 45.50
C MET A 1 -38.74 -9.59 43.98
N PHE A 2 -37.54 -9.60 43.39
CA PHE A 2 -37.36 -9.70 41.93
C PHE A 2 -36.82 -11.09 41.60
N THR A 3 -37.60 -11.85 40.84
CA THR A 3 -37.49 -13.31 40.69
C THR A 3 -36.23 -13.74 39.93
N SER A 4 -35.64 -14.86 40.36
CA SER A 4 -34.33 -15.40 39.94
C SER A 4 -34.17 -15.64 38.43
N SER A 5 -35.27 -15.93 37.71
CA SER A 5 -35.22 -16.28 36.28
C SER A 5 -34.86 -15.11 35.36
N LYS A 6 -35.20 -13.87 35.75
CA LYS A 6 -34.90 -12.67 34.95
C LYS A 6 -33.42 -12.33 34.95
N ARG A 7 -32.67 -12.73 35.99
CA ARG A 7 -31.22 -12.52 36.12
C ARG A 7 -30.42 -13.51 35.27
N LEU A 8 -30.95 -14.71 35.05
CA LEU A 8 -30.34 -15.74 34.20
C LEU A 8 -30.48 -15.38 32.71
N ALA A 9 -31.67 -14.96 32.28
CA ALA A 9 -31.91 -14.53 30.90
C ALA A 9 -31.04 -13.32 30.50
N VAL A 10 -30.87 -12.34 31.39
CA VAL A 10 -29.99 -11.18 31.15
C VAL A 10 -28.52 -11.60 31.04
N ARG A 11 -28.05 -12.56 31.85
CA ARG A 11 -26.68 -13.09 31.77
C ARG A 11 -26.43 -13.90 30.50
N VAL A 12 -27.41 -14.66 30.02
CA VAL A 12 -27.32 -15.43 28.76
C VAL A 12 -27.32 -14.50 27.55
N CYS A 13 -28.17 -13.48 27.52
CA CYS A 13 -28.14 -12.47 26.45
C CYS A 13 -26.85 -11.65 26.46
N PHE A 14 -26.31 -11.29 27.64
CA PHE A 14 -25.04 -10.57 27.74
C PHE A 14 -23.86 -11.44 27.29
N ALA A 15 -23.89 -12.75 27.58
CA ALA A 15 -22.88 -13.70 27.12
C ALA A 15 -22.94 -13.94 25.59
N LEU A 16 -24.14 -13.99 25.00
CA LEU A 16 -24.32 -14.12 23.54
C LEU A 16 -23.90 -12.86 22.76
N VAL A 17 -24.10 -11.67 23.33
CA VAL A 17 -23.61 -10.41 22.75
C VAL A 17 -22.08 -10.31 22.83
N LEU A 18 -21.47 -10.73 23.94
CA LEU A 18 -20.00 -10.76 24.09
C LEU A 18 -19.31 -11.79 23.17
N PHE A 19 -19.97 -12.91 22.85
CA PHE A 19 -19.40 -13.95 22.00
C PHE A 19 -19.46 -13.63 20.49
N THR A 20 -20.35 -12.72 20.07
CA THR A 20 -20.52 -12.35 18.64
C THR A 20 -19.74 -11.10 18.23
N LEU A 21 -19.27 -10.30 19.18
CA LEU A 21 -18.49 -9.07 18.95
C LEU A 21 -17.13 -9.25 18.24
N PRO A 22 -16.31 -10.28 18.50
CA PRO A 22 -15.00 -10.39 17.85
C PRO A 22 -15.05 -10.74 16.36
N LEU A 23 -16.21 -11.13 15.81
CA LEU A 23 -16.40 -11.40 14.37
C LEU A 23 -16.42 -10.12 13.51
N TYR A 24 -16.54 -8.94 14.13
CA TYR A 24 -16.44 -7.64 13.46
C TYR A 24 -15.07 -6.96 13.62
N VAL A 25 -14.10 -7.61 14.26
CA VAL A 25 -12.72 -7.09 14.29
C VAL A 25 -12.11 -7.35 12.91
N GLN A 26 -12.28 -6.38 12.01
CA GLN A 26 -11.47 -6.32 10.80
C GLN A 26 -10.01 -6.24 11.24
N PRO A 27 -9.11 -7.10 10.73
CA PRO A 27 -7.68 -6.88 10.93
C PRO A 27 -7.39 -5.49 10.36
N GLY A 28 -7.03 -4.55 11.25
CA GLY A 28 -6.67 -3.21 10.83
C GLY A 28 -5.56 -3.33 9.80
N THR A 29 -5.71 -2.67 8.65
CA THR A 29 -4.64 -2.54 7.67
C THR A 29 -3.47 -1.82 8.34
N GLN A 30 -2.49 -2.58 8.86
CA GLN A 30 -1.25 -1.99 9.33
C GLN A 30 -0.58 -1.34 8.13
N LYS A 31 -0.53 -0.01 8.11
CA LYS A 31 0.25 0.73 7.10
C LYS A 31 1.71 0.30 7.30
N SER A 32 2.28 -0.37 6.29
CA SER A 32 3.70 -0.71 6.30
C SER A 32 4.53 0.55 6.48
N SER A 33 5.60 0.44 7.25
CA SER A 33 6.51 1.56 7.48
C SER A 33 7.12 2.04 6.16
N PRO A 34 7.52 3.32 6.05
CA PRO A 34 8.17 3.83 4.84
C PRO A 34 9.39 3.01 4.41
N ALA A 35 10.18 2.53 5.37
CA ALA A 35 11.36 1.69 5.11
C ALA A 35 11.01 0.33 4.51
N GLU A 36 9.96 -0.33 5.01
CA GLU A 36 9.49 -1.62 4.47
C GLU A 36 8.97 -1.48 3.04
N ARG A 37 8.26 -0.38 2.74
CA ARG A 37 7.78 -0.09 1.38
C ARG A 37 8.94 0.17 0.43
N GLN A 38 9.92 0.96 0.84
CA GLN A 38 11.10 1.21 0.02
C GLN A 38 11.86 -0.09 -0.28
N GLN A 39 11.99 -0.96 0.72
CA GLN A 39 12.62 -2.27 0.56
C GLN A 39 11.83 -3.17 -0.42
N TYR A 40 10.50 -3.11 -0.39
CA TYR A 40 9.66 -3.84 -1.34
C TYR A 40 9.90 -3.40 -2.78
N TYR A 41 9.98 -2.09 -3.05
CA TYR A 41 10.27 -1.62 -4.41
C TYR A 41 11.68 -2.02 -4.86
N ARG A 42 12.67 -1.89 -3.98
CA ARG A 42 14.05 -2.33 -4.26
C ARG A 42 14.16 -3.81 -4.56
N SER A 43 13.38 -4.66 -3.89
CA SER A 43 13.42 -6.10 -4.11
C SER A 43 12.67 -6.52 -5.37
N ASN A 44 11.52 -5.92 -5.68
CA ASN A 44 10.64 -6.36 -6.75
C ASN A 44 10.79 -5.60 -8.08
N TYR A 45 11.32 -4.38 -8.06
CA TYR A 45 11.44 -3.52 -9.24
C TYR A 45 12.88 -3.08 -9.48
N THR A 46 13.21 -2.84 -10.74
CA THR A 46 14.44 -2.16 -11.16
C THR A 46 14.08 -0.75 -11.59
N LYS A 47 14.70 0.25 -10.94
CA LYS A 47 14.56 1.66 -11.30
C LYS A 47 15.54 2.02 -12.43
N TYR A 48 15.03 2.69 -13.46
CA TYR A 48 15.83 3.27 -14.53
C TYR A 48 15.57 4.78 -14.62
N GLU A 49 16.62 5.53 -14.97
CA GLU A 49 16.53 6.96 -15.22
C GLU A 49 16.97 7.25 -16.65
N HIS A 50 16.11 7.94 -17.40
CA HIS A 50 16.32 8.23 -18.81
C HIS A 50 16.07 9.71 -19.12
N MET A 51 16.78 10.20 -20.13
CA MET A 51 16.56 11.52 -20.74
C MET A 51 15.95 11.33 -22.12
N ILE A 52 14.61 11.28 -22.19
CA ILE A 52 13.90 10.94 -23.42
C ILE A 52 13.87 12.17 -24.34
N PRO A 53 14.39 12.08 -25.58
CA PRO A 53 14.35 13.18 -26.54
C PRO A 53 12.94 13.37 -27.10
N MET A 54 12.48 14.61 -27.11
CA MET A 54 11.20 15.03 -27.68
C MET A 54 11.35 15.46 -29.14
N ARG A 55 10.23 15.72 -29.81
CA ARG A 55 10.17 16.14 -31.22
C ARG A 55 10.93 17.45 -31.51
N ASP A 56 11.05 18.30 -30.51
CA ASP A 56 11.68 19.62 -30.56
C ASP A 56 13.16 19.59 -30.11
N GLY A 57 13.68 18.41 -29.79
CA GLY A 57 15.05 18.22 -29.31
C GLY A 57 15.24 18.40 -27.80
N VAL A 58 14.22 18.84 -27.06
CA VAL A 58 14.27 18.92 -25.59
C VAL A 58 14.28 17.51 -25.02
N ARG A 59 14.99 17.29 -23.90
CA ARG A 59 15.04 15.99 -23.22
C ARG A 59 14.29 16.04 -21.90
N LEU A 60 13.35 15.11 -21.71
CA LEU A 60 12.59 14.99 -20.47
C LEU A 60 13.20 13.91 -19.58
N PHE A 61 13.42 14.26 -18.31
CA PHE A 61 13.76 13.29 -17.29
C PHE A 61 12.58 12.34 -17.07
N THR A 62 12.85 11.04 -17.10
CA THR A 62 11.84 9.99 -16.95
C THR A 62 12.39 8.88 -16.06
N VAL A 63 11.62 8.52 -15.04
CA VAL A 63 11.90 7.37 -14.18
C VAL A 63 11.00 6.22 -14.62
N VAL A 64 11.58 5.02 -14.78
CA VAL A 64 10.85 3.80 -15.12
C VAL A 64 11.08 2.76 -14.05
N TYR A 65 9.99 2.22 -13.49
CA TYR A 65 10.03 1.07 -12.59
C TYR A 65 9.59 -0.18 -13.37
N ALA A 66 10.53 -1.03 -13.74
CA ALA A 66 10.23 -2.30 -14.38
C ALA A 66 10.17 -3.42 -13.32
N PRO A 67 9.14 -4.28 -13.32
CA PRO A 67 9.15 -5.48 -12.48
C PRO A 67 10.37 -6.33 -12.81
N LYS A 68 11.01 -6.89 -11.78
CA LYS A 68 12.09 -7.89 -11.98
C LYS A 68 11.53 -9.24 -12.43
N ASP A 69 10.25 -9.47 -12.18
CA ASP A 69 9.54 -10.62 -12.72
C ASP A 69 9.26 -10.40 -14.21
N ALA A 70 9.71 -11.34 -15.03
CA ALA A 70 9.48 -11.38 -16.48
C ALA A 70 8.55 -12.54 -16.89
N SER A 71 7.81 -13.13 -15.94
CA SER A 71 6.89 -14.24 -16.17
C SER A 71 5.79 -13.94 -17.20
N GLN A 72 5.43 -12.66 -17.36
CA GLN A 72 4.39 -12.20 -18.27
C GLN A 72 4.69 -10.79 -18.80
N ALA A 73 4.00 -10.40 -19.87
CA ALA A 73 4.04 -9.04 -20.37
C ALA A 73 3.17 -8.13 -19.50
N TYR A 74 3.76 -7.07 -18.92
CA TYR A 74 3.06 -6.08 -18.12
C TYR A 74 2.69 -4.83 -18.96
N PRO A 75 1.51 -4.23 -18.73
CA PRO A 75 1.16 -2.95 -19.34
C PRO A 75 2.02 -1.81 -18.76
N ILE A 76 2.16 -0.73 -19.52
CA ILE A 76 2.84 0.49 -19.07
C ILE A 76 1.81 1.46 -18.49
N LEU A 77 2.04 1.89 -17.25
CA LEU A 77 1.34 3.02 -16.64
C LEU A 77 2.24 4.25 -16.72
N LEU A 78 1.75 5.32 -17.34
CA LEU A 78 2.52 6.55 -17.55
C LEU A 78 1.86 7.71 -16.83
N GLN A 79 2.62 8.35 -15.94
CA GLN A 79 2.25 9.61 -15.31
C GLN A 79 3.24 10.70 -15.72
N ARG A 80 2.72 11.85 -16.17
CA ARG A 80 3.51 13.05 -16.43
C ARG A 80 3.14 14.09 -15.39
N THR A 81 4.13 14.64 -14.72
CA THR A 81 3.92 15.59 -13.62
C THR A 81 4.89 16.77 -13.73
N PRO A 82 4.43 18.01 -13.47
CA PRO A 82 5.33 19.16 -13.32
C PRO A 82 5.96 19.23 -11.91
N TYR A 83 5.55 18.37 -10.98
CA TYR A 83 5.86 18.49 -9.54
C TYR A 83 7.07 17.68 -9.08
N SER A 84 8.15 17.65 -9.87
CA SER A 84 9.31 16.78 -9.62
C SER A 84 8.92 15.28 -9.58
N VAL A 85 9.91 14.41 -9.70
CA VAL A 85 9.78 12.95 -9.53
C VAL A 85 10.87 12.45 -8.58
N ALA A 86 11.21 13.28 -7.60
CA ALA A 86 12.20 12.95 -6.59
C ALA A 86 11.79 11.67 -5.83
N PRO A 87 12.76 10.83 -5.43
CA PRO A 87 14.18 11.12 -5.38
C PRO A 87 14.95 10.76 -6.66
N TYR A 88 15.91 11.62 -7.02
CA TYR A 88 16.82 11.41 -8.17
C TYR A 88 17.95 10.44 -7.81
N GLY A 89 18.49 9.73 -8.80
CA GLY A 89 19.52 8.73 -8.64
C GLY A 89 18.95 7.32 -8.65
N ILE A 90 19.68 6.40 -9.30
CA ILE A 90 19.23 5.02 -9.58
C ILE A 90 18.98 4.22 -8.30
N ASP A 91 19.74 4.47 -7.23
CA ASP A 91 19.64 3.75 -5.95
C ASP A 91 18.60 4.34 -4.98
N ASN A 92 18.04 5.50 -5.34
CA ASN A 92 17.07 6.22 -4.52
C ASN A 92 15.66 5.88 -4.97
N TYR A 93 14.92 5.13 -4.16
CA TYR A 93 13.55 4.73 -4.46
C TYR A 93 12.58 5.66 -3.73
N GLU A 94 11.46 5.96 -4.39
CA GLU A 94 10.40 6.82 -3.81
C GLU A 94 9.97 6.33 -2.43
N GLU A 95 9.91 7.27 -1.50
CA GLU A 95 9.15 7.10 -0.28
C GLU A 95 7.68 7.30 -0.64
N PRO A 96 6.80 6.31 -0.45
CA PRO A 96 5.42 6.50 -0.85
C PRO A 96 4.74 7.45 0.15
N PRO A 97 3.72 8.21 -0.27
CA PRO A 97 3.03 9.14 0.62
C PRO A 97 2.47 8.41 1.86
N ALA A 98 2.46 9.11 3.00
CA ALA A 98 1.99 8.60 4.29
C ALA A 98 0.49 8.30 4.34
#